data_AF-A0A2T9ZFJ8-F1
#
_entry.id   AF-A0A2T9ZFJ8-F1
#
_cell.length_a   1.000
_cell.length_b   1.000
_cell.length_c   1.000
_cell.angle_alpha   90.00
_cell.angle_beta   90.00
_cell.angle_gamma   90.00
#
_symmetry.space_group_name_H-M   'P 1'
#
loop_
_entity.id
_entity.type
_entity.pdbx_description
1 polymer ?
#
loop_
_entity_poly.entity_id
_entity_poly.type
_entity_poly.pdbx_seq_one_letter_code
_entity_poly.pdbx_strand_id
1 'polypeptide(L)'
;MSTLYPAFLNSRDKIVGSTLALSSFVHKCSSIQIQIANSFFKGGSYSHNQHRFYFKGDENNSKISILNLNLFRDGQTQISKRRYSNKHGSKELSSQVNEYLDAGSSKDELFSRILKEIETSGKRTDSVEELKKLLKDRINELVDSELIKTLQKPKSRKMTNSIKPIVKPPKISTNPFNLYCKDQITALFDENPQFQLDISSQVKILLEKWRTLSDEEKKPFKEKAQERKSILIKEAEQWWENVDPNLVKLENIRRKNINVERKESGKPLLREIKNPFAPKSLPTAYAIFVKDVYSLFLNVGPAERMKSIAQKWNHLSQDEKQKYKERFLESKKEHSD
;
A
#
# COMPACT_ATOMS: atom_id res chain seq x y z
N MET A 1 -62.23 21.32 33.57
CA MET A 1 -61.76 20.06 34.17
C MET A 1 -60.32 19.85 33.75
N SER A 2 -59.51 19.50 34.74
CA SER A 2 -58.04 19.39 34.79
C SER A 2 -57.41 18.42 33.79
N THR A 3 -56.18 18.74 33.36
CA THR A 3 -54.95 17.91 33.41
C THR A 3 -53.80 18.74 32.79
N LEU A 4 -52.93 19.41 33.56
CA LEU A 4 -51.66 18.93 34.14
C LEU A 4 -50.74 18.18 33.16
N TYR A 5 -49.65 18.82 32.72
CA TYR A 5 -48.33 18.20 32.51
C TYR A 5 -47.21 19.27 32.66
N PRO A 6 -46.01 18.92 33.18
CA PRO A 6 -45.12 19.86 33.86
C PRO A 6 -43.92 20.32 33.02
N ALA A 7 -43.36 21.44 33.47
CA ALA A 7 -42.12 22.05 33.02
C ALA A 7 -40.87 21.22 33.40
N PHE A 8 -39.92 21.09 32.47
CA PHE A 8 -38.54 20.68 32.75
C PHE A 8 -37.61 21.85 32.42
N LEU A 9 -37.01 22.42 33.47
CA LEU A 9 -35.97 23.44 33.41
C LEU A 9 -34.57 22.80 33.41
N ASN A 10 -33.72 23.32 32.53
CA ASN A 10 -32.29 23.60 32.64
C ASN A 10 -31.36 22.66 33.42
N SER A 11 -30.40 22.07 32.70
CA SER A 11 -29.01 21.90 33.15
C SER A 11 -28.06 21.73 31.96
N ARG A 12 -27.47 22.82 31.47
CA ARG A 12 -26.31 22.75 30.57
C ARG A 12 -25.26 23.85 30.73
N ASP A 13 -25.29 24.58 31.85
CA ASP A 13 -24.20 25.46 32.27
C ASP A 13 -23.32 24.75 33.30
N LYS A 14 -22.37 23.91 32.83
CA LYS A 14 -21.24 23.39 33.65
C LYS A 14 -20.12 22.70 32.87
N ILE A 15 -19.93 22.97 31.58
CA ILE A 15 -18.82 22.37 30.78
C ILE A 15 -18.09 23.43 29.96
N VAL A 16 -17.62 24.50 30.60
CA VAL A 16 -16.69 25.47 29.98
C VAL A 16 -15.37 25.61 30.76
N GLY A 17 -15.27 25.01 31.96
CA GLY A 17 -14.06 25.09 32.80
C GLY A 17 -13.04 23.95 32.64
N SER A 18 -13.37 22.84 31.96
CA SER A 18 -12.51 21.64 31.94
C SER A 18 -11.63 21.48 30.69
N THR A 19 -11.82 22.30 29.66
CA THR A 19 -11.11 22.18 28.37
C THR A 19 -9.79 22.95 28.33
N LEU A 20 -9.60 23.96 29.19
CA LEU A 20 -8.34 24.72 29.27
C LEU A 20 -7.23 24.00 30.06
N ALA A 21 -7.57 23.10 30.99
CA ALA A 21 -6.59 22.34 31.76
C ALA A 21 -5.96 21.17 30.97
N LEU A 22 -6.64 20.65 29.94
CA LEU A 22 -6.14 19.53 29.14
C LEU A 22 -5.16 19.96 28.03
N SER A 23 -5.19 21.22 27.58
CA SER A 23 -4.25 21.68 26.53
C SER A 23 -2.83 21.93 27.07
N SER A 24 -2.70 22.32 28.35
CA SER A 24 -1.41 22.52 29.02
C SER A 24 -0.67 21.20 29.29
N PHE A 25 -1.40 20.09 29.52
CA PHE A 25 -0.79 18.79 29.80
C PHE A 25 -0.23 18.10 28.53
N VAL A 26 -0.88 18.30 27.38
CA VAL A 26 -0.45 17.72 26.10
C VAL A 26 0.86 18.34 25.58
N HIS A 27 1.11 19.62 25.86
CA HIS A 27 2.37 20.28 25.48
C HIS A 27 3.58 19.85 26.32
N LYS A 28 3.39 19.49 27.61
CA LYS A 28 4.49 19.00 28.45
C LYS A 28 4.93 17.58 28.11
N CYS A 29 4.02 16.70 27.67
CA CYS A 29 4.38 15.33 27.28
C CYS A 29 5.14 15.24 25.94
N SER A 30 4.90 16.16 25.00
CA SER A 30 5.61 16.18 23.72
C SER A 30 7.07 16.64 23.85
N SER A 31 7.40 17.47 24.84
CA SER A 31 8.77 17.97 25.03
C SER A 31 9.71 16.94 25.68
N ILE A 32 9.15 15.98 26.44
CA ILE A 32 9.93 14.92 27.12
C ILE A 32 10.28 13.78 26.14
N GLN A 33 9.42 13.50 25.16
CA GLN A 33 9.71 12.47 24.13
C GLN A 33 10.81 12.90 23.14
N ILE A 34 10.98 14.19 22.89
CA ILE A 34 12.00 14.70 21.95
C ILE A 34 13.41 14.70 22.58
N GLN A 35 13.54 14.82 23.90
CA GLN A 35 14.85 14.73 24.57
C GLN A 35 15.40 13.30 24.66
N ILE A 36 14.55 12.28 24.72
CA ILE A 36 14.97 10.87 24.80
C ILE A 36 15.42 10.33 23.42
N ALA A 37 14.88 10.86 22.32
CA ALA A 37 15.26 10.40 20.97
C ALA A 37 16.66 10.89 20.53
N ASN A 38 17.14 12.03 21.07
CA ASN A 38 18.41 12.63 20.65
C ASN A 38 19.65 12.07 21.37
N SER A 39 19.48 11.21 22.39
CA SER A 39 20.60 10.59 23.11
C SER A 39 21.06 9.24 22.53
N PHE A 40 20.33 8.65 21.58
CA PHE A 40 20.60 7.29 21.07
C PHE A 40 21.33 7.20 19.71
N PHE A 41 21.66 8.32 19.07
CA PHE A 41 22.26 8.34 17.72
C PHE A 41 23.64 9.02 17.63
N LYS A 42 24.53 8.77 18.60
CA LYS A 42 25.96 9.10 18.47
C LYS A 42 26.83 7.88 18.73
N GLY A 43 27.37 7.31 17.65
CA GLY A 43 28.50 6.38 17.72
C GLY A 43 28.38 5.22 16.73
N GLY A 44 29.07 5.31 15.59
CA GLY A 44 29.18 4.20 14.65
C GLY A 44 29.64 4.59 13.25
N SER A 45 30.83 5.16 13.13
CA SER A 45 31.51 5.35 11.84
C SER A 45 32.00 4.02 11.29
N TYR A 46 31.51 3.58 10.13
CA TYR A 46 32.10 2.48 9.36
C TYR A 46 32.84 3.04 8.14
N SER A 47 34.16 2.88 8.18
CA SER A 47 35.13 3.22 7.13
C SER A 47 34.96 2.31 5.91
N HIS A 48 34.95 2.91 4.72
CA HIS A 48 34.87 2.24 3.42
C HIS A 48 36.28 2.18 2.81
N ASN A 49 37.03 1.12 3.07
CA ASN A 49 38.34 0.89 2.43
C ASN A 49 38.15 0.16 1.10
N GLN A 50 38.32 0.88 -0.01
CA GLN A 50 38.50 0.30 -1.34
C GLN A 50 39.97 -0.04 -1.55
N HIS A 51 40.32 -1.32 -1.56
CA HIS A 51 41.61 -1.78 -2.09
C HIS A 51 41.50 -2.15 -3.56
N ARG A 52 42.07 -1.29 -4.40
CA ARG A 52 42.27 -1.45 -5.84
C ARG A 52 43.57 -2.25 -6.05
N PHE A 53 43.47 -3.54 -6.39
CA PHE A 53 44.64 -4.33 -6.77
C PHE A 53 44.93 -4.16 -8.27
N TYR A 54 46.05 -3.53 -8.58
CA TYR A 54 46.72 -3.63 -9.87
C TYR A 54 47.57 -4.92 -9.87
N PHE A 55 47.39 -5.78 -10.87
CA PHE A 55 48.36 -6.83 -11.19
C PHE A 55 49.11 -6.43 -12.46
N LYS A 56 50.42 -6.17 -12.29
CA LYS A 56 51.43 -6.20 -13.36
C LYS A 56 51.70 -7.66 -13.73
N GLY A 57 52.01 -7.89 -15.01
CA GLY A 57 52.01 -9.19 -15.65
C GLY A 57 53.14 -10.14 -15.25
N ASP A 58 53.00 -11.38 -15.69
CA ASP A 58 54.11 -12.23 -16.14
C ASP A 58 53.55 -13.39 -17.00
N GLU A 59 54.14 -13.55 -18.18
CA GLU A 59 53.85 -14.58 -19.17
C GLU A 59 54.50 -15.90 -18.73
N ASN A 60 53.83 -16.68 -17.87
CA ASN A 60 54.15 -18.11 -17.68
C ASN A 60 53.07 -18.88 -16.88
N ASN A 61 51.78 -18.69 -17.20
CA ASN A 61 50.71 -19.33 -16.42
C ASN A 61 49.56 -19.99 -17.23
N SER A 62 49.86 -20.48 -18.43
CA SER A 62 48.89 -21.21 -19.27
C SER A 62 48.65 -22.67 -18.85
N LYS A 63 49.40 -23.22 -17.89
CA LYS A 63 49.16 -24.59 -17.36
C LYS A 63 48.50 -24.64 -15.97
N ILE A 64 48.57 -23.58 -15.16
CA ILE A 64 47.88 -23.51 -13.85
C ILE A 64 46.41 -23.07 -13.99
N SER A 65 46.04 -22.44 -15.11
CA SER A 65 44.68 -21.98 -15.38
C SER A 65 43.68 -23.12 -15.65
N ILE A 66 44.12 -24.25 -16.22
CA ILE A 66 43.22 -25.39 -16.51
C ILE A 66 42.92 -26.22 -15.25
N LEU A 67 43.88 -26.37 -14.34
CA LEU A 67 43.67 -27.07 -13.06
C LEU A 67 42.83 -26.24 -12.09
N ASN A 68 43.00 -24.91 -12.06
CA ASN A 68 42.18 -24.03 -11.23
C ASN A 68 40.75 -23.85 -11.75
N LEU A 69 40.50 -23.88 -13.07
CA LEU A 69 39.14 -23.84 -13.61
C LEU A 69 38.33 -25.11 -13.30
N ASN A 70 38.98 -26.28 -13.25
CA ASN A 70 38.31 -27.53 -12.86
C ASN A 70 38.01 -27.58 -11.35
N LEU A 71 38.92 -27.10 -10.50
CA LEU A 71 38.65 -26.98 -9.05
C LEU A 71 37.57 -25.93 -8.73
N PHE A 72 37.47 -24.85 -9.51
CA PHE A 72 36.41 -23.85 -9.37
C PHE A 72 35.06 -24.34 -9.89
N ARG A 73 35.05 -25.15 -10.96
CA ARG A 73 33.84 -25.78 -11.53
C ARG A 73 33.30 -26.87 -10.59
N ASP A 74 34.17 -27.69 -10.01
CA ASP A 74 33.81 -28.71 -9.02
C ASP A 74 33.32 -28.07 -7.71
N GLY A 75 33.99 -27.00 -7.25
CA GLY A 75 33.55 -26.19 -6.10
C GLY A 75 32.19 -25.52 -6.32
N GLN A 76 31.93 -24.96 -7.50
CA GLN A 76 30.63 -24.39 -7.86
C GLN A 76 29.53 -25.46 -7.98
N THR A 77 29.84 -26.66 -8.49
CA THR A 77 28.87 -27.78 -8.49
C THR A 77 28.63 -28.35 -7.09
N GLN A 78 29.62 -28.40 -6.21
CA GLN A 78 29.46 -28.81 -4.80
C GLN A 78 28.67 -27.78 -4.00
N ILE A 79 28.94 -26.49 -4.18
CA ILE A 79 28.22 -25.38 -3.53
C ILE A 79 26.80 -25.25 -4.08
N SER A 80 26.58 -25.41 -5.39
CA SER A 80 25.24 -25.42 -5.98
C SER A 80 24.46 -26.66 -5.57
N LYS A 81 25.05 -27.86 -5.52
CA LYS A 81 24.42 -29.07 -4.97
C LYS A 81 24.10 -28.94 -3.47
N ARG A 82 24.98 -28.34 -2.66
CA ARG A 82 24.70 -28.01 -1.24
C ARG A 82 23.60 -26.95 -1.09
N ARG A 83 23.56 -25.92 -1.94
CA ARG A 83 22.47 -24.92 -1.95
C ARG A 83 21.16 -25.52 -2.46
N TYR A 84 21.19 -26.44 -3.42
CA TYR A 84 20.01 -27.16 -3.93
C TYR A 84 19.48 -28.15 -2.88
N SER A 85 20.36 -28.88 -2.18
CA SER A 85 19.97 -29.80 -1.10
C SER A 85 19.50 -29.05 0.16
N ASN A 86 20.09 -27.91 0.51
CA ASN A 86 19.58 -27.05 1.60
C ASN A 86 18.25 -26.39 1.25
N LYS A 87 18.01 -26.03 -0.02
CA LYS A 87 16.74 -25.43 -0.47
C LYS A 87 15.63 -26.47 -0.62
N HIS A 88 15.95 -27.71 -1.00
CA HIS A 88 15.00 -28.83 -0.95
C HIS A 88 14.75 -29.28 0.49
N GLY A 89 15.79 -29.48 1.30
CA GLY A 89 15.67 -29.83 2.71
C GLY A 89 14.92 -28.77 3.53
N SER A 90 15.10 -27.47 3.24
CA SER A 90 14.33 -26.39 3.87
C SER A 90 12.86 -26.36 3.44
N LYS A 91 12.54 -26.74 2.20
CA LYS A 91 11.15 -26.85 1.73
C LYS A 91 10.48 -28.11 2.27
N GLU A 92 11.22 -29.18 2.41
CA GLU A 92 10.77 -30.46 2.94
C GLU A 92 10.53 -30.37 4.45
N LEU A 93 11.45 -29.77 5.19
CA LEU A 93 11.25 -29.39 6.60
C LEU A 93 10.06 -28.44 6.77
N SER A 94 9.90 -27.44 5.89
CA SER A 94 8.75 -26.53 5.96
C SER A 94 7.43 -27.23 5.62
N SER A 95 7.43 -28.23 4.74
CA SER A 95 6.26 -29.04 4.39
C SER A 95 5.89 -29.99 5.52
N GLN A 96 6.89 -30.67 6.11
CA GLN A 96 6.72 -31.56 7.26
C GLN A 96 6.23 -30.81 8.50
N VAL A 97 6.69 -29.58 8.73
CA VAL A 97 6.21 -28.72 9.82
C VAL A 97 4.75 -28.30 9.60
N ASN A 98 4.36 -27.93 8.38
CA ASN A 98 2.98 -27.55 8.07
C ASN A 98 2.01 -28.76 8.18
N GLU A 99 2.42 -29.92 7.67
CA GLU A 99 1.64 -31.17 7.76
C GLU A 99 1.45 -31.63 9.22
N TYR A 100 2.43 -31.38 10.08
CA TYR A 100 2.34 -31.69 11.52
C TYR A 100 1.50 -30.71 12.34
N LEU A 101 1.55 -29.41 11.99
CA LEU A 101 0.72 -28.39 12.64
C LEU A 101 -0.77 -28.62 12.35
N ASP A 102 -1.09 -29.12 11.16
CA ASP A 102 -2.45 -29.53 10.78
C ASP A 102 -2.90 -30.82 11.50
N ALA A 103 -1.96 -31.66 11.98
CA ALA A 103 -2.24 -32.91 12.69
C ALA A 103 -2.44 -32.76 14.22
N GLY A 104 -2.21 -31.57 14.80
CA GLY A 104 -2.42 -31.30 16.22
C GLY A 104 -1.39 -31.94 17.18
N SER A 105 -0.26 -32.45 16.66
CA SER A 105 0.82 -33.05 17.47
C SER A 105 1.65 -32.00 18.21
N SER A 106 2.17 -32.36 19.39
CA SER A 106 2.92 -31.45 20.26
C SER A 106 4.28 -31.07 19.66
N LYS A 107 4.69 -29.81 19.87
CA LYS A 107 6.01 -29.26 19.50
C LYS A 107 7.18 -30.16 19.94
N ASP A 108 7.03 -30.82 21.08
CA ASP A 108 8.05 -31.69 21.67
C ASP A 108 8.19 -33.03 20.94
N GLU A 109 7.13 -33.51 20.28
CA GLU A 109 7.14 -34.75 19.48
C GLU A 109 7.89 -34.57 18.16
N LEU A 110 7.63 -33.45 17.48
CA LEU A 110 8.31 -33.10 16.22
C LEU A 110 9.80 -32.87 16.45
N PHE A 111 10.14 -32.20 17.55
CA PHE A 111 11.52 -32.02 17.98
C PHE A 111 12.19 -33.37 18.25
N SER A 112 11.54 -34.25 19.01
CA SER A 112 12.06 -35.58 19.37
C SER A 112 12.27 -36.50 18.16
N ARG A 113 11.43 -36.39 17.12
CA ARG A 113 11.57 -37.17 15.89
C ARG A 113 12.77 -36.74 15.05
N ILE A 114 12.94 -35.43 14.84
CA ILE A 114 14.09 -34.89 14.09
C ILE A 114 15.40 -35.12 14.86
N LEU A 115 15.37 -35.06 16.19
CA LEU A 115 16.52 -35.39 17.03
C LEU A 115 16.99 -36.84 16.83
N LYS A 116 16.06 -37.80 16.80
CA LYS A 116 16.37 -39.21 16.55
C LYS A 116 17.01 -39.42 15.17
N GLU A 117 16.50 -38.76 14.13
CA GLU A 117 17.07 -38.85 12.77
C GLU A 117 18.50 -38.29 12.71
N ILE A 118 18.77 -37.18 13.40
CA ILE A 118 20.11 -36.57 13.44
C ILE A 118 21.10 -37.46 14.22
N GLU A 119 20.67 -38.06 15.33
CA GLU A 119 21.49 -38.98 16.13
C GLU A 119 21.85 -40.25 15.35
N THR A 120 20.92 -40.79 14.56
CA THR A 120 21.19 -41.95 13.68
C THR A 120 22.14 -41.65 12.51
N SER A 121 22.39 -40.37 12.20
CA SER A 121 23.21 -39.95 11.04
C SER A 121 24.73 -39.91 11.27
N GLY A 122 25.22 -40.27 12.46
CA GLY A 122 26.64 -40.53 12.73
C GLY A 122 27.59 -39.32 12.67
N LYS A 123 27.08 -38.08 12.80
CA LYS A 123 27.90 -36.85 12.80
C LYS A 123 28.60 -36.63 14.15
N ARG A 124 29.76 -35.97 14.17
CA ARG A 124 30.54 -35.63 15.39
C ARG A 124 29.64 -34.94 16.44
N THR A 125 29.75 -35.36 17.69
CA THR A 125 28.89 -34.97 18.83
C THR A 125 28.74 -33.47 19.02
N ASP A 126 29.83 -32.72 18.90
CA ASP A 126 29.85 -31.28 19.17
C ASP A 126 29.12 -30.47 18.07
N SER A 127 29.18 -30.97 16.83
CA SER A 127 28.41 -30.40 15.70
C SER A 127 26.93 -30.76 15.79
N VAL A 128 26.61 -31.89 16.42
CA VAL A 128 25.22 -32.32 16.61
C VAL A 128 24.52 -31.42 17.63
N GLU A 129 25.14 -31.08 18.75
CA GLU A 129 24.55 -30.17 19.76
C GLU A 129 24.30 -28.75 19.23
N GLU A 130 25.22 -28.22 18.43
CA GLU A 130 25.03 -26.91 17.79
C GLU A 130 23.89 -26.93 16.76
N LEU A 131 23.77 -28.02 15.99
CA LEU A 131 22.64 -28.23 15.07
C LEU A 131 21.31 -28.42 15.81
N LYS A 132 21.31 -29.09 16.97
CA LYS A 132 20.12 -29.24 17.83
C LYS A 132 19.63 -27.89 18.34
N LYS A 133 20.55 -27.01 18.75
CA LYS A 133 20.23 -25.66 19.21
C LYS A 133 19.67 -24.80 18.07
N LEU A 134 20.33 -24.78 16.91
CA LEU A 134 19.87 -24.05 15.73
C LEU A 134 18.50 -24.51 15.25
N LEU A 135 18.22 -25.83 15.28
CA LEU A 135 16.93 -26.38 14.93
C LEU A 135 15.84 -25.92 15.92
N LYS A 136 16.14 -25.96 17.23
CA LYS A 136 15.22 -25.51 18.28
C LYS A 136 14.85 -24.04 18.11
N ASP A 137 15.86 -23.20 17.88
CA ASP A 137 15.67 -21.77 17.66
C ASP A 137 14.86 -21.52 16.39
N ARG A 138 15.13 -22.26 15.30
CA ARG A 138 14.37 -22.14 14.06
C ARG A 138 12.92 -22.57 14.18
N ILE A 139 12.64 -23.65 14.92
CA ILE A 139 11.27 -24.10 15.20
C ILE A 139 10.54 -23.06 16.05
N ASN A 140 11.21 -22.48 17.06
CA ASN A 140 10.64 -21.41 17.87
C ASN A 140 10.29 -20.18 17.03
N GLU A 141 11.19 -19.72 16.16
CA GLU A 141 10.93 -18.59 15.25
C GLU A 141 9.73 -18.85 14.33
N LEU A 142 9.61 -20.06 13.77
CA LEU A 142 8.52 -20.41 12.87
C LEU A 142 7.18 -20.42 13.61
N VAL A 143 7.14 -21.06 14.78
CA VAL A 143 5.94 -21.12 15.64
C VAL A 143 5.53 -19.71 16.11
N ASP A 144 6.47 -18.89 16.54
CA ASP A 144 6.19 -17.51 16.96
C ASP A 144 5.69 -16.67 15.78
N SER A 145 6.26 -16.83 14.59
CA SER A 145 5.79 -16.16 13.37
C SER A 145 4.36 -16.55 13.01
N GLU A 146 3.97 -17.78 13.27
CA GLU A 146 2.64 -18.30 12.98
C GLU A 146 1.63 -17.88 14.04
N LEU A 147 2.00 -17.89 15.31
CA LEU A 147 1.22 -17.33 16.40
C LEU A 147 0.96 -15.83 16.20
N ILE A 148 1.97 -15.07 15.77
CA ILE A 148 1.82 -13.65 15.42
C ILE A 148 0.83 -13.49 14.26
N LYS A 149 0.91 -14.31 13.21
CA LYS A 149 -0.05 -14.29 12.10
C LYS A 149 -1.46 -14.64 12.55
N THR A 150 -1.64 -15.65 13.40
CA THR A 150 -2.98 -16.06 13.90
C THR A 150 -3.58 -15.02 14.83
N LEU A 151 -2.79 -14.34 15.67
CA LEU A 151 -3.24 -13.23 16.52
C LEU A 151 -3.53 -11.94 15.72
N GLN A 152 -2.84 -11.72 14.60
CA GLN A 152 -3.09 -10.59 13.71
C GLN A 152 -4.31 -10.78 12.80
N LYS A 153 -4.64 -12.02 12.39
CA LYS A 153 -5.83 -12.38 11.59
C LYS A 153 -7.16 -11.83 12.14
N PRO A 154 -7.53 -11.97 13.43
CA PRO A 154 -8.78 -11.44 13.96
C PRO A 154 -8.79 -9.91 14.01
N LYS A 155 -7.63 -9.27 14.26
CA LYS A 155 -7.51 -7.80 14.24
C LYS A 155 -7.70 -7.25 12.83
N SER A 156 -7.10 -7.86 11.81
CA SER A 156 -7.28 -7.46 10.41
C SER A 156 -8.70 -7.71 9.88
N ARG A 157 -9.36 -8.81 10.29
CA ARG A 157 -10.78 -9.07 9.99
C ARG A 157 -11.71 -8.01 10.59
N LYS A 158 -11.52 -7.65 11.88
CA LYS A 158 -12.30 -6.58 12.52
C LYS A 158 -12.12 -5.23 11.81
N MET A 159 -10.90 -4.93 11.38
CA MET A 159 -10.61 -3.66 10.69
C MET A 159 -11.19 -3.62 9.27
N THR A 160 -11.17 -4.74 8.54
CA THR A 160 -11.72 -4.87 7.18
C THR A 160 -13.25 -4.97 7.11
N ASN A 161 -13.93 -5.24 8.23
CA ASN A 161 -15.39 -5.22 8.32
C ASN A 161 -15.92 -4.00 9.10
N SER A 162 -15.05 -3.03 9.43
CA SER A 162 -15.43 -1.83 10.15
C SER A 162 -16.25 -0.87 9.27
N ILE A 163 -17.25 -0.24 9.87
CA ILE A 163 -18.01 0.86 9.26
C ILE A 163 -17.11 2.09 9.05
N LYS A 164 -16.18 2.34 9.99
CA LYS A 164 -15.28 3.51 9.95
C LYS A 164 -14.13 3.28 8.94
N PRO A 165 -13.80 4.28 8.11
CA PRO A 165 -12.67 4.19 7.19
C PRO A 165 -11.34 4.14 7.94
N ILE A 166 -10.42 3.31 7.44
CA ILE A 166 -9.08 3.14 8.00
C ILE A 166 -8.21 4.33 7.59
N VAL A 167 -8.26 4.70 6.31
CA VAL A 167 -7.57 5.86 5.76
C VAL A 167 -8.52 6.70 4.91
N LYS A 168 -8.31 8.02 4.91
CA LYS A 168 -9.07 8.97 4.10
C LYS A 168 -8.10 9.76 3.22
N PRO A 169 -8.08 9.53 1.90
CA PRO A 169 -7.25 10.32 1.01
C PRO A 169 -7.78 11.76 0.96
N PRO A 170 -6.89 12.77 0.90
CA PRO A 170 -7.29 14.16 0.74
C PRO A 170 -7.97 14.38 -0.62
N LYS A 171 -8.78 15.43 -0.68
CA LYS A 171 -9.42 15.86 -1.93
C LYS A 171 -8.40 16.63 -2.77
N ILE A 172 -8.43 16.44 -4.09
CA ILE A 172 -7.44 17.02 -5.02
C ILE A 172 -7.95 18.31 -5.68
N SER A 173 -9.26 18.56 -5.62
CA SER A 173 -9.86 19.74 -6.24
C SER A 173 -10.98 20.33 -5.40
N THR A 174 -11.21 21.63 -5.61
CA THR A 174 -12.32 22.38 -5.04
C THR A 174 -13.06 23.08 -6.18
N ASN A 175 -14.39 23.06 -6.12
CA ASN A 175 -15.25 23.77 -7.07
C ASN A 175 -15.42 25.23 -6.64
N PRO A 176 -15.25 26.24 -7.53
CA PRO A 176 -15.56 27.64 -7.24
C PRO A 176 -16.91 27.87 -6.56
N PHE A 177 -17.95 27.17 -7.01
CA PHE A 177 -19.28 27.27 -6.41
C PHE A 177 -19.31 26.83 -4.94
N ASN A 178 -18.52 25.81 -4.57
CA ASN A 178 -18.45 25.36 -3.18
C ASN A 178 -17.77 26.40 -2.28
N LEU A 179 -16.81 27.17 -2.81
CA LEU A 179 -16.21 28.29 -2.09
C LEU A 179 -17.22 29.41 -1.89
N TYR A 180 -17.96 29.77 -2.94
CA TYR A 180 -19.06 30.74 -2.85
C TYR A 180 -20.10 30.31 -1.81
N CYS A 181 -20.61 29.08 -1.88
CA CYS A 181 -21.57 28.59 -0.90
C CYS A 181 -21.01 28.61 0.51
N LYS A 182 -19.73 28.24 0.70
CA LYS A 182 -19.10 28.28 2.01
C LYS A 182 -19.06 29.71 2.56
N ASP A 183 -18.64 30.68 1.76
CA ASP A 183 -18.55 32.08 2.18
C ASP A 183 -19.94 32.64 2.52
N GLN A 184 -20.95 32.38 1.67
CA GLN A 184 -22.32 32.85 1.87
C GLN A 184 -23.01 32.19 3.06
N ILE A 185 -22.87 30.87 3.22
CA ILE A 185 -23.47 30.15 4.36
C ILE A 185 -22.81 30.59 5.67
N THR A 186 -21.49 30.84 5.67
CA THR A 186 -20.79 31.34 6.85
C THR A 186 -21.33 32.71 7.26
N ALA A 187 -21.48 33.64 6.31
CA ALA A 187 -22.08 34.95 6.58
C ALA A 187 -23.52 34.84 7.13
N LEU A 188 -24.34 33.96 6.56
CA LEU A 188 -25.70 33.72 7.05
C LEU A 188 -25.74 33.16 8.48
N PHE A 189 -24.77 32.33 8.86
CA PHE A 189 -24.66 31.80 10.22
C PHE A 189 -24.19 32.85 11.22
N ASP A 190 -23.29 33.74 10.82
CA ASP A 190 -22.82 34.83 11.66
C ASP A 190 -23.96 35.83 11.97
N GLU A 191 -24.84 36.08 10.99
CA GLU A 191 -26.01 36.94 11.16
C GLU A 191 -27.15 36.26 11.94
N ASN A 192 -27.36 34.96 11.73
CA ASN A 192 -28.48 34.23 12.33
C ASN A 192 -28.08 32.82 12.82
N PRO A 193 -27.59 32.69 14.07
CA PRO A 193 -27.17 31.40 14.62
C PRO A 193 -28.29 30.35 14.73
N GLN A 194 -29.57 30.77 14.78
CA GLN A 194 -30.72 29.86 14.83
C GLN A 194 -31.10 29.26 13.45
N PHE A 195 -30.55 29.77 12.34
CA PHE A 195 -30.86 29.33 10.98
C PHE A 195 -30.15 28.04 10.54
N GLN A 196 -29.58 27.30 11.49
CA GLN A 196 -28.75 26.12 11.27
C GLN A 196 -29.48 24.92 10.63
N LEU A 197 -30.82 24.98 10.53
CA LEU A 197 -31.67 23.81 10.34
C LEU A 197 -31.99 23.44 8.87
N ASP A 198 -31.81 24.34 7.89
CA ASP A 198 -32.11 24.02 6.48
C ASP A 198 -31.03 24.44 5.48
N ILE A 199 -29.86 23.80 5.59
CA ILE A 199 -28.74 23.99 4.66
C ILE A 199 -29.13 23.60 3.22
N SER A 200 -30.00 22.59 3.06
CA SER A 200 -30.32 22.06 1.73
C SER A 200 -31.10 23.06 0.88
N SER A 201 -32.10 23.73 1.45
CA SER A 201 -32.86 24.75 0.73
C SER A 201 -32.01 25.98 0.44
N GLN A 202 -31.15 26.38 1.38
CA GLN A 202 -30.24 27.52 1.18
C GLN A 202 -29.26 27.28 0.03
N VAL A 203 -28.69 26.07 -0.09
CA VAL A 203 -27.81 25.73 -1.22
C VAL A 203 -28.54 25.80 -2.56
N LYS A 204 -29.84 25.45 -2.63
CA LYS A 204 -30.63 25.61 -3.86
C LYS A 204 -30.79 27.07 -4.25
N ILE A 205 -31.13 27.93 -3.29
CA ILE A 205 -31.24 29.39 -3.52
C ILE A 205 -29.89 29.97 -3.95
N LEU A 206 -28.80 29.57 -3.29
CA LEU A 206 -27.45 30.00 -3.66
C LEU A 206 -27.02 29.48 -5.04
N LEU A 207 -27.49 28.31 -5.47
CA LEU A 207 -27.24 27.80 -6.81
C LEU A 207 -27.93 28.67 -7.87
N GLU A 208 -29.16 29.09 -7.63
CA GLU A 208 -29.88 30.01 -8.51
C GLU A 208 -29.17 31.36 -8.59
N LYS A 209 -28.80 31.94 -7.44
CA LYS A 209 -27.99 33.18 -7.38
C LYS A 209 -26.67 33.02 -8.12
N TRP A 210 -25.95 31.91 -7.92
CA TRP A 210 -24.70 31.65 -8.63
C TRP A 210 -24.88 31.59 -10.14
N ARG A 211 -26.00 31.06 -10.64
CA ARG A 211 -26.28 31.04 -12.09
C ARG A 211 -26.48 32.45 -12.65
N THR A 212 -27.11 33.34 -11.90
CA THR A 212 -27.36 34.74 -12.31
C THR A 212 -26.15 35.65 -12.19
N LEU A 213 -25.16 35.31 -11.36
CA LEU A 213 -23.92 36.10 -11.23
C LEU A 213 -23.18 36.22 -12.58
N SER A 214 -22.62 37.40 -12.82
CA SER A 214 -21.73 37.69 -13.95
C SER A 214 -20.43 36.90 -13.87
N ASP A 215 -19.70 36.81 -14.99
CA ASP A 215 -18.38 36.16 -14.99
C ASP A 215 -17.34 36.92 -14.17
N GLU A 216 -17.50 38.23 -14.01
CA GLU A 216 -16.63 39.08 -13.19
C GLU A 216 -16.80 38.79 -11.70
N GLU A 217 -18.04 38.64 -11.23
CA GLU A 217 -18.33 38.27 -9.84
C GLU A 217 -17.89 36.83 -9.52
N LYS A 218 -17.90 35.94 -10.53
CA LYS A 218 -17.41 34.57 -10.40
C LYS A 218 -15.88 34.48 -10.43
N LYS A 219 -15.20 35.45 -11.06
CA LYS A 219 -13.74 35.48 -11.23
C LYS A 219 -12.95 35.27 -9.92
N PRO A 220 -13.21 36.00 -8.82
CA PRO A 220 -12.47 35.81 -7.57
C PRO A 220 -12.62 34.39 -7.00
N PHE A 221 -13.80 33.78 -7.14
CA PHE A 221 -14.01 32.40 -6.69
C PHE A 221 -13.32 31.38 -7.61
N LYS A 222 -13.22 31.65 -8.91
CA LYS A 222 -12.45 30.82 -9.85
C LYS A 222 -10.95 30.86 -9.51
N GLU A 223 -10.40 32.04 -9.25
CA GLU A 223 -8.99 32.23 -8.86
C GLU A 223 -8.69 31.56 -7.51
N LYS A 224 -9.49 31.82 -6.48
CA LYS A 224 -9.37 31.14 -5.16
C LYS A 224 -9.47 29.62 -5.28
N ALA A 225 -10.33 29.10 -6.16
CA ALA A 225 -10.44 27.66 -6.37
C ALA A 225 -9.19 27.06 -7.04
N GLN A 226 -8.56 27.79 -7.97
CA GLN A 226 -7.32 27.36 -8.60
C GLN A 226 -6.16 27.35 -7.61
N GLU A 227 -6.02 28.39 -6.79
CA GLU A 227 -5.04 28.45 -5.71
C GLU A 227 -5.28 27.32 -4.69
N ARG A 228 -6.52 27.14 -4.24
CA ARG A 228 -6.83 26.06 -3.30
C ARG A 228 -6.58 24.68 -3.92
N LYS A 229 -6.82 24.51 -5.22
CA LYS A 229 -6.51 23.27 -5.95
C LYS A 229 -5.00 22.98 -5.92
N SER A 230 -4.13 23.97 -6.14
CA SER A 230 -2.68 23.75 -6.12
C SER A 230 -2.19 23.32 -4.73
N ILE A 231 -2.73 23.92 -3.67
CA ILE A 231 -2.44 23.53 -2.27
C ILE A 231 -2.91 22.09 -2.01
N LEU A 232 -4.15 21.77 -2.39
CA LEU A 232 -4.73 20.43 -2.21
C LEU A 232 -3.97 19.35 -2.98
N ILE A 233 -3.43 19.66 -4.17
CA ILE A 233 -2.57 18.75 -4.92
C ILE A 233 -1.31 18.45 -4.11
N LYS A 234 -0.61 19.48 -3.60
CA LYS A 234 0.60 19.29 -2.77
C LYS A 234 0.31 18.49 -1.50
N GLU A 235 -0.78 18.80 -0.80
CA GLU A 235 -1.23 18.02 0.37
C GLU A 235 -1.50 16.56 -0.01
N ALA A 236 -2.08 16.33 -1.18
CA ALA A 236 -2.35 14.98 -1.67
C ALA A 236 -1.08 14.22 -2.07
N GLU A 237 -0.11 14.88 -2.71
CA GLU A 237 1.19 14.30 -3.03
C GLU A 237 1.91 13.86 -1.76
N GLN A 238 2.04 14.77 -0.78
CA GLN A 238 2.65 14.47 0.52
C GLN A 238 1.92 13.33 1.25
N TRP A 239 0.59 13.28 1.17
CA TRP A 239 -0.17 12.17 1.75
C TRP A 239 0.16 10.84 1.09
N TRP A 240 0.26 10.80 -0.24
CA TRP A 240 0.59 9.59 -0.99
C TRP A 240 2.04 9.12 -0.81
N GLU A 241 2.97 10.03 -0.55
CA GLU A 241 4.36 9.70 -0.22
C GLU A 241 4.50 9.07 1.17
N ASN A 242 3.70 9.54 2.14
CA ASN A 242 3.84 9.14 3.54
C ASN A 242 2.88 8.02 3.97
N VAL A 243 1.82 7.73 3.21
CA VAL A 243 0.85 6.70 3.59
C VAL A 243 1.42 5.29 3.43
N ASP A 244 1.22 4.43 4.44
CA ASP A 244 1.57 3.01 4.33
C ASP A 244 0.68 2.34 3.26
N PRO A 245 1.28 1.78 2.17
CA PRO A 245 0.53 1.08 1.14
C PRO A 245 -0.33 -0.08 1.66
N ASN A 246 0.05 -0.71 2.78
CA ASN A 246 -0.72 -1.79 3.39
C ASN A 246 -2.03 -1.28 4.00
N LEU A 247 -2.04 -0.09 4.60
CA LEU A 247 -3.27 0.53 5.11
C LEU A 247 -4.25 0.86 3.97
N VAL A 248 -3.74 1.32 2.83
CA VAL A 248 -4.55 1.56 1.63
C VAL A 248 -5.13 0.25 1.09
N LYS A 249 -4.34 -0.84 1.05
CA LYS A 249 -4.82 -2.17 0.66
C LYS A 249 -5.93 -2.66 1.60
N LEU A 250 -5.77 -2.51 2.91
CA LEU A 250 -6.78 -2.90 3.90
C LEU A 250 -8.07 -2.08 3.76
N GLU A 251 -7.96 -0.77 3.49
CA GLU A 251 -9.13 0.07 3.21
C GLU A 251 -9.84 -0.33 1.91
N ASN A 252 -9.10 -0.73 0.87
CA ASN A 252 -9.69 -1.24 -0.36
C ASN A 252 -10.40 -2.58 -0.17
N ILE A 253 -9.87 -3.47 0.65
CA ILE A 253 -10.57 -4.70 1.06
C ILE A 253 -11.85 -4.34 1.82
N ARG A 254 -11.78 -3.41 2.78
CA ARG A 254 -12.95 -2.94 3.52
C ARG A 254 -14.04 -2.37 2.61
N ARG A 255 -13.68 -1.56 1.61
CA ARG A 255 -14.61 -1.04 0.59
C ARG A 255 -15.24 -2.15 -0.24
N LYS A 256 -14.48 -3.19 -0.61
CA LYS A 256 -15.01 -4.37 -1.33
C LYS A 256 -16.05 -5.12 -0.48
N ASN A 257 -15.77 -5.32 0.80
CA ASN A 257 -16.71 -5.98 1.72
C ASN A 257 -18.00 -5.16 1.86
N ILE A 258 -17.90 -3.84 2.11
CA ILE A 258 -19.06 -2.94 2.19
C ILE A 258 -19.85 -2.88 0.87
N ASN A 259 -19.16 -3.04 -0.26
CA ASN A 259 -19.82 -3.03 -1.57
C ASN A 259 -20.75 -4.24 -1.77
N VAL A 260 -20.54 -5.35 -1.05
CA VAL A 260 -21.48 -6.49 -1.04
C VAL A 260 -22.83 -6.03 -0.51
N GLU A 261 -22.85 -5.46 0.71
CA GLU A 261 -24.07 -4.94 1.35
C GLU A 261 -24.70 -3.77 0.55
N ARG A 262 -23.88 -2.89 -0.03
CA ARG A 262 -24.38 -1.78 -0.87
C ARG A 262 -25.05 -2.28 -2.14
N LYS A 263 -24.49 -3.32 -2.77
CA LYS A 263 -25.07 -3.92 -3.98
C LYS A 263 -26.44 -4.53 -3.69
N GLU A 264 -26.56 -5.25 -2.57
CA GLU A 264 -27.83 -5.84 -2.12
C GLU A 264 -28.87 -4.77 -1.79
N SER A 265 -28.45 -3.68 -1.16
CA SER A 265 -29.33 -2.54 -0.84
C SER A 265 -29.54 -1.54 -2.00
N GLY A 266 -29.06 -1.84 -3.21
CA GLY A 266 -29.19 -0.96 -4.38
C GLY A 266 -28.45 0.39 -4.27
N LYS A 267 -27.53 0.53 -3.31
CA LYS A 267 -26.74 1.74 -3.08
C LYS A 267 -25.52 1.80 -4.01
N PRO A 268 -25.06 3.01 -4.38
CA PRO A 268 -23.87 3.16 -5.21
C PRO A 268 -22.61 2.60 -4.54
N LEU A 269 -21.84 1.84 -5.34
CA LEU A 269 -20.61 1.19 -4.89
C LEU A 269 -19.52 2.23 -4.57
N LEU A 270 -18.76 1.97 -3.51
CA LEU A 270 -17.54 2.69 -3.19
C LEU A 270 -16.44 2.33 -4.17
N ARG A 271 -15.79 3.34 -4.75
CA ARG A 271 -14.63 3.14 -5.64
C ARG A 271 -13.40 2.75 -4.84
N GLU A 272 -12.52 1.98 -5.47
CA GLU A 272 -11.20 1.65 -4.92
C GLU A 272 -10.32 2.90 -4.85
N ILE A 273 -9.55 3.05 -3.77
CA ILE A 273 -8.55 4.11 -3.64
C ILE A 273 -7.36 3.74 -4.52
N LYS A 274 -7.05 4.60 -5.49
CA LYS A 274 -5.90 4.47 -6.39
C LYS A 274 -5.07 5.75 -6.33
N ASN A 275 -3.75 5.61 -6.38
CA ASN A 275 -2.85 6.76 -6.42
C ASN A 275 -3.01 7.47 -7.77
N PRO A 276 -3.48 8.73 -7.79
CA PRO A 276 -3.63 9.52 -9.01
C PRO A 276 -2.29 10.01 -9.57
N PHE A 277 -1.24 10.03 -8.74
CA PHE A 277 0.12 10.46 -9.09
C PHE A 277 1.03 9.29 -9.47
N ALA A 278 0.55 8.05 -9.35
CA ALA A 278 1.32 6.90 -9.80
C ALA A 278 1.52 6.97 -11.32
N PRO A 279 2.71 6.63 -11.83
CA PRO A 279 2.96 6.59 -13.26
C PRO A 279 1.94 5.65 -13.91
N LYS A 280 1.40 6.07 -15.07
CA LYS A 280 0.50 5.23 -15.84
C LYS A 280 1.27 3.98 -16.29
N SER A 281 0.62 2.81 -16.26
CA SER A 281 1.27 1.59 -16.73
C SER A 281 1.65 1.71 -18.20
N LEU A 282 2.78 1.13 -18.57
CA LEU A 282 3.21 1.01 -19.95
C LEU A 282 2.10 0.39 -20.83
N PRO A 283 1.82 0.98 -22.02
CA PRO A 283 0.89 0.38 -22.96
C PRO A 283 1.45 -0.95 -23.44
N THR A 284 0.67 -2.02 -23.36
CA THR A 284 1.07 -3.34 -23.88
C THR A 284 1.25 -3.28 -25.40
N ALA A 285 1.94 -4.27 -25.99
CA ALA A 285 2.09 -4.38 -27.45
C ALA A 285 0.73 -4.28 -28.19
N TYR A 286 -0.31 -4.92 -27.64
CA TYR A 286 -1.67 -4.79 -28.16
C TYR A 286 -2.24 -3.38 -28.01
N ALA A 287 -2.03 -2.70 -26.88
CA ALA A 287 -2.50 -1.33 -26.70
C ALA A 287 -1.81 -0.33 -27.66
N ILE A 288 -0.53 -0.55 -27.96
CA ILE A 288 0.20 0.21 -29.00
C ILE A 288 -0.45 -0.04 -30.37
N PHE A 289 -0.72 -1.30 -30.73
CA PHE A 289 -1.44 -1.63 -31.97
C PHE A 289 -2.83 -1.00 -32.04
N VAL A 290 -3.60 -1.08 -30.95
CA VAL A 290 -4.92 -0.46 -30.85
C VAL A 290 -4.80 1.03 -31.15
N LYS A 291 -3.84 1.74 -30.55
CA LYS A 291 -3.61 3.17 -30.78
C LYS A 291 -3.35 3.49 -32.25
N ASP A 292 -2.51 2.69 -32.93
CA ASP A 292 -2.15 2.91 -34.34
C ASP A 292 -3.34 2.67 -35.29
N VAL A 293 -4.22 1.74 -34.95
CA VAL A 293 -5.31 1.27 -35.83
C VAL A 293 -6.66 1.89 -35.45
N TYR A 294 -6.78 2.53 -34.29
CA TYR A 294 -8.05 3.04 -33.76
C TYR A 294 -8.75 4.02 -34.71
N SER A 295 -7.96 4.90 -35.36
CA SER A 295 -8.46 5.92 -36.29
C SER A 295 -9.04 5.34 -37.58
N LEU A 296 -8.68 4.10 -37.97
CA LEU A 296 -9.20 3.44 -39.17
C LEU A 296 -10.67 3.02 -39.01
N PHE A 297 -11.18 2.98 -37.79
CA PHE A 297 -12.51 2.48 -37.45
C PHE A 297 -13.41 3.57 -36.84
N LEU A 298 -13.17 4.85 -37.14
CA LEU A 298 -13.94 5.98 -36.57
C LEU A 298 -15.44 5.93 -36.92
N ASN A 299 -15.79 5.26 -38.03
CA ASN A 299 -17.16 5.20 -38.55
C ASN A 299 -18.08 4.22 -37.79
N VAL A 300 -17.52 3.33 -36.98
CA VAL A 300 -18.28 2.36 -36.15
C VAL A 300 -18.29 2.78 -34.69
N GLY A 301 -19.32 2.34 -33.96
CA GLY A 301 -19.46 2.59 -32.52
C GLY A 301 -18.25 2.06 -31.72
N PRO A 302 -17.88 2.66 -30.57
CA PRO A 302 -16.67 2.29 -29.84
C PRO A 302 -16.55 0.81 -29.47
N ALA A 303 -17.67 0.14 -29.19
CA ALA A 303 -17.69 -1.29 -28.86
C ALA A 303 -17.38 -2.17 -30.08
N GLU A 304 -18.00 -1.89 -31.21
CA GLU A 304 -17.79 -2.60 -32.49
C GLU A 304 -16.40 -2.33 -33.06
N ARG A 305 -15.91 -1.10 -32.88
CA ARG A 305 -14.53 -0.71 -33.17
C ARG A 305 -13.54 -1.63 -32.47
N MET A 306 -13.69 -1.79 -31.15
CA MET A 306 -12.77 -2.64 -30.39
C MET A 306 -12.85 -4.11 -30.80
N LYS A 307 -14.06 -4.61 -31.14
CA LYS A 307 -14.23 -5.97 -31.70
C LYS A 307 -13.47 -6.14 -33.02
N SER A 308 -13.60 -5.18 -33.94
CA SER A 308 -12.93 -5.20 -35.24
C SER A 308 -11.41 -5.14 -35.12
N ILE A 309 -10.90 -4.29 -34.21
CA ILE A 309 -9.46 -4.19 -33.91
C ILE A 309 -8.94 -5.50 -33.31
N ALA A 310 -9.67 -6.10 -32.37
CA ALA A 310 -9.30 -7.38 -31.77
C ALA A 310 -9.25 -8.51 -32.81
N GLN A 311 -10.24 -8.56 -33.71
CA GLN A 311 -10.23 -9.50 -34.83
C GLN A 311 -9.02 -9.26 -35.72
N LYS A 312 -8.71 -8.02 -36.09
CA LYS A 312 -7.53 -7.68 -36.90
C LYS A 312 -6.24 -8.12 -36.22
N TRP A 313 -6.07 -7.86 -34.92
CA TRP A 313 -4.92 -8.32 -34.15
C TRP A 313 -4.76 -9.84 -34.18
N ASN A 314 -5.86 -10.59 -34.05
CA ASN A 314 -5.81 -12.05 -34.08
C ASN A 314 -5.32 -12.57 -35.44
N HIS A 315 -5.70 -11.92 -36.54
CA HIS A 315 -5.30 -12.29 -37.91
C HIS A 315 -3.91 -11.78 -38.33
N LEU A 316 -3.26 -10.88 -37.58
CA LEU A 316 -1.89 -10.46 -37.87
C LEU A 316 -0.90 -11.62 -37.75
N SER A 317 0.10 -11.62 -38.63
CA SER A 317 1.20 -12.59 -38.61
C SER A 317 2.07 -12.40 -37.35
N GLN A 318 2.92 -13.38 -37.04
CA GLN A 318 3.83 -13.24 -35.90
C GLN A 318 4.85 -12.13 -36.11
N ASP A 319 5.30 -11.90 -37.36
CA ASP A 319 6.28 -10.86 -37.70
C ASP A 319 5.69 -9.47 -37.53
N GLU A 320 4.43 -9.27 -37.93
CA GLU A 320 3.72 -8.01 -37.71
C GLU A 320 3.49 -7.74 -36.22
N LYS A 321 3.15 -8.78 -35.44
CA LYS A 321 3.05 -8.68 -33.98
C LYS A 321 4.40 -8.39 -33.33
N GLN A 322 5.50 -8.90 -33.90
CA GLN A 322 6.84 -8.73 -33.37
C GLN A 322 7.25 -7.25 -33.33
N LYS A 323 6.93 -6.49 -34.39
CA LYS A 323 7.13 -5.02 -34.43
C LYS A 323 6.50 -4.31 -33.22
N TYR A 324 5.30 -4.71 -32.81
CA TYR A 324 4.63 -4.11 -31.66
C TYR A 324 5.22 -4.58 -30.32
N LYS A 325 5.73 -5.81 -30.25
CA LYS A 325 6.47 -6.31 -29.08
C LYS A 325 7.79 -5.55 -28.89
N GLU A 326 8.50 -5.27 -29.97
CA GLU A 326 9.75 -4.49 -29.95
C GLU A 326 9.51 -3.07 -29.46
N ARG A 327 8.49 -2.38 -29.99
CA ARG A 327 8.09 -1.05 -29.50
C ARG A 327 7.72 -1.06 -28.02
N PHE A 328 7.03 -2.10 -27.55
CA PHE A 328 6.74 -2.26 -26.13
C PHE A 328 8.01 -2.41 -25.28
N LEU A 329 8.99 -3.20 -25.76
CA LEU A 329 10.27 -3.37 -25.09
C LEU A 329 11.08 -2.08 -25.06
N GLU A 330 11.03 -1.28 -26.13
CA GLU A 330 11.65 0.03 -26.21
C GLU A 330 11.02 1.01 -25.22
N SER A 331 9.69 1.17 -25.21
CA SER A 331 9.00 1.99 -24.21
C SER A 331 9.25 1.52 -22.77
N LYS A 332 9.47 0.21 -22.58
CA LYS A 332 9.84 -0.35 -21.27
C LYS A 332 11.26 0.04 -20.85
N LYS A 333 12.21 0.12 -21.78
CA LYS A 333 13.56 0.63 -21.50
C LYS A 333 13.50 2.11 -21.12
N GLU A 334 12.81 2.93 -21.92
CA GLU A 334 12.67 4.37 -21.68
C GLU A 334 12.00 4.72 -20.34
N HIS A 335 11.13 3.86 -19.80
CA HIS A 335 10.52 4.08 -18.48
C HIS A 335 11.35 3.49 -17.33
N SER A 336 12.40 2.73 -17.63
CA SER A 336 13.29 2.12 -16.64
C SER A 336 14.57 2.95 -16.41
N ASP A 337 14.95 3.78 -17.38
CA ASP A 337 15.99 4.81 -17.28
C ASP A 337 15.39 6.10 -16.72
#